data_AF-A0A2D4LZ99-F1
#
_entry.id   AF-A0A2D4LZ99-F1
#
_cell.length_a   1.000
_cell.length_b   1.000
_cell.length_c   1.000
_cell.angle_alpha   90.00
_cell.angle_beta   90.00
_cell.angle_gamma   90.00
#
_symmetry.space_group_name_H-M   'P 1'
#
loop_
_entity.id
_entity.type
_entity.pdbx_description
1 polymer ?
#
loop_
_entity_poly.entity_id
_entity_poly.type
_entity_poly.pdbx_seq_one_letter_code
_entity_poly.pdbx_strand_id
1 'polypeptide(L)'
;AMVAAAPAAAAAMRKSFLVPEIKPLDQYDFPRARSAASLAWVLAKAYGGAEHIPAELREPFYTDQYEQEHMKPPLIRLLLSSDVYCRAWCQALPSGPDGTLPPKDNAALLQLLAHRGLVPTFQDKPVKEADLHHKPIKLGAHLALIDSLMTAFAMEATSSLSVALGTEPAAVSWDQKLLRWIDMIIRKIQQTAEQESSQRSAPGTDGQTPASCSGPKVWELCCYGCPPERNRGGVVRVA
;
A
#
# COMPACT_ATOMS: atom_id res chain seq x y z
N ALA A 1 -8.05 -54.19 16.11
CA ALA A 1 -8.07 -52.87 16.76
C ALA A 1 -7.96 -51.81 15.67
N MET A 2 -9.03 -51.05 15.45
CA MET A 2 -9.04 -49.91 14.52
C MET A 2 -8.68 -48.65 15.32
N VAL A 3 -7.65 -47.92 14.91
CA VAL A 3 -7.41 -46.55 15.38
C VAL A 3 -7.65 -45.64 14.19
N ALA A 4 -8.78 -44.95 14.23
CA ALA A 4 -9.19 -43.98 13.24
C ALA A 4 -8.25 -42.76 13.27
N ALA A 5 -7.77 -42.37 12.08
CA ALA A 5 -7.11 -41.09 11.87
C ALA A 5 -8.15 -39.97 11.98
N ALA A 6 -7.97 -39.06 12.94
CA ALA A 6 -8.79 -37.84 13.04
C ALA A 6 -8.34 -36.84 11.96
N PRO A 7 -9.28 -36.20 11.24
CA PRO A 7 -8.96 -35.43 10.04
C PRO A 7 -8.39 -34.05 10.36
N ALA A 8 -7.46 -33.62 9.50
CA ALA A 8 -6.80 -32.31 9.42
C ALA A 8 -7.76 -31.14 9.06
N ALA A 9 -9.02 -31.21 9.50
CA ALA A 9 -10.06 -30.21 9.24
C ALA A 9 -10.12 -29.10 10.30
N ALA A 10 -9.40 -29.23 11.41
CA ALA A 10 -9.40 -28.23 12.49
C ALA A 10 -8.42 -27.05 12.25
N ALA A 11 -7.51 -27.14 11.28
CA ALA A 11 -6.48 -26.12 11.04
C ALA A 11 -6.90 -25.02 10.05
N ALA A 12 -8.02 -25.17 9.35
CA ALA A 12 -8.42 -24.27 8.26
C ALA A 12 -9.47 -23.20 8.67
N MET A 13 -9.78 -23.05 9.96
CA MET A 13 -10.90 -22.21 10.38
C MET A 13 -10.63 -21.33 11.59
N ARG A 14 -9.51 -20.57 11.60
CA ARG A 14 -9.35 -19.36 12.43
C ARG A 14 -8.37 -18.35 11.80
N LYS A 15 -8.69 -17.77 10.63
CA LYS A 15 -8.24 -16.40 10.35
C LYS A 15 -9.15 -15.47 11.19
N SER A 16 -8.98 -15.53 12.51
CA SER A 16 -9.63 -14.60 13.41
C SER A 16 -9.25 -13.21 12.97
N PHE A 17 -10.27 -12.34 12.93
CA PHE A 17 -10.16 -10.90 12.81
C PHE A 17 -9.31 -10.39 14.00
N LEU A 18 -8.00 -10.59 13.93
CA LEU A 18 -7.06 -10.00 14.84
C LEU A 18 -7.02 -8.55 14.43
N VAL A 19 -7.84 -7.74 15.11
CA VAL A 19 -7.68 -6.29 15.09
C VAL A 19 -6.23 -6.06 15.49
N PRO A 20 -5.39 -5.50 14.60
CA PRO A 20 -4.00 -5.23 14.94
C PRO A 20 -3.98 -4.37 16.19
N GLU A 21 -3.16 -4.74 17.17
CA GLU A 21 -3.03 -3.98 18.39
C GLU A 21 -2.51 -2.58 18.04
N ILE A 22 -3.34 -1.56 18.22
CA ILE A 22 -2.97 -0.18 17.95
C ILE A 22 -2.14 0.28 19.13
N LYS A 23 -0.83 0.44 18.91
CA LYS A 23 0.05 1.04 19.92
C LYS A 23 -0.46 2.43 20.27
N PRO A 24 -0.52 2.78 21.57
CA PRO A 24 -0.93 4.10 21.97
C PRO A 24 0.14 5.12 21.53
N LEU A 25 -0.29 6.37 21.24
CA LEU A 25 0.55 7.36 20.56
C LEU A 25 1.81 7.75 21.37
N ASP A 26 1.76 7.64 22.69
CA ASP A 26 2.87 7.89 23.62
C ASP A 26 4.05 6.91 23.45
N GLN A 27 3.79 5.74 22.89
CA GLN A 27 4.79 4.69 22.66
C GLN A 27 5.15 4.54 21.18
N TYR A 28 4.61 5.40 20.31
CA TYR A 28 4.79 5.33 18.87
C TYR A 28 5.97 6.19 18.42
N ASP A 29 7.05 5.52 17.99
CA ASP A 29 8.16 6.17 17.31
C ASP A 29 7.77 6.51 15.87
N PHE A 30 7.28 7.74 15.68
CA PHE A 30 6.82 8.23 14.38
C PHE A 30 7.93 8.27 13.32
N PRO A 31 9.13 8.85 13.57
CA PRO A 31 10.22 8.85 12.59
C PRO A 31 10.62 7.45 12.14
N ARG A 32 10.72 6.50 13.07
CA ARG A 32 11.04 5.11 12.78
C ARG A 32 9.96 4.44 11.95
N ALA A 33 8.70 4.59 12.36
CA ALA A 33 7.58 3.97 11.67
C ALA A 33 7.39 4.53 10.25
N ARG A 34 7.57 5.84 10.05
CA ARG A 34 7.59 6.46 8.72
C ARG A 34 8.69 5.86 7.86
N SER A 35 9.91 5.78 8.39
CA SER A 35 11.05 5.22 7.66
C SER A 35 10.80 3.76 7.27
N ALA A 36 10.32 2.94 8.22
CA ALA A 36 9.98 1.54 7.98
C ALA A 36 8.87 1.39 6.92
N ALA A 37 7.83 2.22 6.98
CA ALA A 37 6.73 2.18 6.02
C ALA A 37 7.18 2.58 4.61
N SER A 38 7.95 3.65 4.46
CA SER A 38 8.50 4.07 3.16
C SER A 38 9.41 2.99 2.55
N LEU A 39 10.28 2.37 3.38
CA LEU A 39 11.16 1.28 2.95
C LEU A 39 10.35 0.02 2.57
N ALA A 40 9.36 -0.36 3.37
CA ALA A 40 8.49 -1.49 3.07
C ALA A 40 7.71 -1.27 1.76
N TRP A 41 7.21 -0.05 1.53
CA TRP A 41 6.50 0.30 0.31
C TRP A 41 7.40 0.16 -0.93
N VAL A 42 8.60 0.76 -0.91
CA VAL A 42 9.48 0.71 -2.09
C VAL A 42 9.97 -0.70 -2.38
N LEU A 43 10.23 -1.50 -1.34
CA LEU A 43 10.57 -2.92 -1.48
C LEU A 43 9.39 -3.72 -2.07
N ALA A 44 8.18 -3.56 -1.52
CA ALA A 44 7.01 -4.24 -2.03
C ALA A 44 6.76 -3.90 -3.52
N LYS A 45 6.95 -2.65 -3.93
CA LYS A 45 6.86 -2.27 -5.35
C LYS A 45 7.98 -2.86 -6.20
N ALA A 46 9.23 -2.80 -5.72
CA ALA A 46 10.37 -3.33 -6.48
C ALA A 46 10.32 -4.85 -6.69
N TYR A 47 9.78 -5.59 -5.72
CA TYR A 47 9.65 -7.06 -5.77
C TYR A 47 8.28 -7.55 -6.24
N GLY A 48 7.33 -6.65 -6.53
CA GLY A 48 6.00 -7.01 -7.04
C GLY A 48 5.11 -7.69 -6.00
N GLY A 49 5.20 -7.29 -4.73
CA GLY A 49 4.41 -7.84 -3.62
C GLY A 49 5.23 -7.95 -2.33
N ALA A 50 4.55 -7.95 -1.18
CA ALA A 50 5.21 -8.10 0.12
C ALA A 50 5.71 -9.53 0.34
N GLU A 51 5.04 -10.52 -0.25
CA GLU A 51 5.41 -11.93 -0.21
C GLU A 51 6.75 -12.21 -0.91
N HIS A 52 7.08 -11.45 -1.95
CA HIS A 52 8.29 -11.63 -2.78
C HIS A 52 9.54 -10.94 -2.22
N ILE A 53 9.40 -10.16 -1.14
CA ILE A 53 10.54 -9.50 -0.50
C ILE A 53 11.44 -10.57 0.17
N PRO A 54 12.76 -10.61 -0.13
CA PRO A 54 13.71 -11.49 0.53
C PRO A 54 13.67 -11.34 2.06
N ALA A 55 13.79 -12.46 2.79
CA ALA A 55 13.67 -12.46 4.25
C ALA A 55 14.64 -11.49 4.94
N GLU A 56 15.85 -11.34 4.40
CA GLU A 56 16.87 -10.42 4.89
C GLU A 56 16.49 -8.93 4.80
N LEU A 57 15.53 -8.58 3.93
CA LEU A 57 15.08 -7.21 3.69
C LEU A 57 13.71 -6.88 4.32
N ARG A 58 12.95 -7.88 4.78
CA ARG A 58 11.61 -7.66 5.37
C ARG A 58 11.64 -6.76 6.60
N GLU A 59 12.66 -6.94 7.43
CA GLU A 59 12.90 -6.11 8.60
C GLU A 59 14.09 -5.19 8.33
N PRO A 60 13.88 -3.88 8.11
CA PRO A 60 14.93 -2.96 7.68
C PRO A 60 15.97 -2.65 8.76
N PHE A 61 15.59 -2.76 10.02
CA PHE A 61 16.40 -2.39 11.17
C PHE A 61 16.73 -3.60 12.06
N TYR A 62 17.85 -3.52 12.78
CA TYR A 62 18.21 -4.44 13.84
C TYR A 62 18.78 -3.65 15.03
N THR A 63 18.64 -4.21 16.22
CA THR A 63 19.23 -3.65 17.44
C THR A 63 20.54 -4.38 17.73
N ASP A 64 21.60 -3.64 17.99
CA ASP A 64 22.88 -4.22 18.39
C ASP A 64 22.95 -4.51 19.91
N GLN A 65 24.10 -4.99 20.36
CA GLN A 65 24.35 -5.29 21.78
C GLN A 65 24.38 -4.05 22.69
N TYR A 66 24.39 -2.84 22.12
CA TYR A 66 24.38 -1.56 22.83
C TYR A 66 23.01 -0.87 22.76
N GLU A 67 21.97 -1.62 22.37
CA GLU A 67 20.60 -1.12 22.18
C GLU A 67 20.50 -0.03 21.10
N GLN A 68 21.49 0.07 20.21
CA GLN A 68 21.46 1.01 19.09
C GLN A 68 20.77 0.36 17.89
N GLU A 69 19.82 1.07 17.31
CA GLU A 69 19.17 0.64 16.10
C GLU A 69 20.02 0.99 14.86
N HIS A 70 20.29 -0.02 14.05
CA HIS A 70 21.06 0.10 12.82
C HIS A 70 20.27 -0.44 11.63
N MET A 71 20.48 0.16 10.46
CA MET A 71 19.93 -0.38 9.23
C MET A 71 20.75 -1.60 8.77
N LYS A 72 20.07 -2.66 8.33
CA LYS A 72 20.74 -3.89 7.87
C LYS A 72 21.66 -3.61 6.67
N PRO A 73 22.91 -4.10 6.65
CA PRO A 73 23.85 -3.87 5.54
C PRO A 73 23.35 -4.28 4.14
N PRO A 74 22.60 -5.40 3.96
CA PRO A 74 21.98 -5.73 2.67
C PRO A 74 21.06 -4.62 2.14
N LEU A 75 20.25 -4.01 3.02
CA LEU A 75 19.36 -2.93 2.64
C LEU A 75 20.14 -1.67 2.26
N ILE A 76 21.17 -1.29 3.03
CA ILE A 76 22.03 -0.14 2.70
C ILE A 76 22.64 -0.31 1.30
N ARG A 77 23.20 -1.49 1.00
CA ARG A 77 23.80 -1.75 -0.33
C ARG A 77 22.79 -1.61 -1.46
N LEU A 78 21.56 -2.09 -1.25
CA LEU A 78 20.47 -2.00 -2.22
C LEU A 78 20.01 -0.55 -2.44
N LEU A 79 19.89 0.24 -1.37
CA LEU A 79 19.51 1.66 -1.48
C LEU A 79 20.59 2.48 -2.22
N LEU A 80 21.86 2.09 -2.10
CA LEU A 80 22.98 2.75 -2.80
C LEU A 80 23.13 2.33 -4.28
N SER A 81 22.49 1.24 -4.72
CA SER A 81 22.66 0.70 -6.09
C SER A 81 21.68 1.25 -7.12
N SER A 82 20.76 2.15 -6.74
CA SER A 82 19.64 2.68 -7.55
C SER A 82 18.57 1.66 -7.99
N ASP A 83 18.92 0.38 -8.08
CA ASP A 83 18.09 -0.72 -8.57
C ASP A 83 16.69 -0.78 -7.97
N VAL A 84 16.59 -0.59 -6.65
CA VAL A 84 15.30 -0.68 -5.96
C VAL A 84 14.34 0.41 -6.42
N TYR A 85 14.84 1.63 -6.65
CA TYR A 85 14.02 2.75 -7.10
C TYR A 85 13.61 2.60 -8.57
N CYS A 86 14.54 2.20 -9.43
CA CYS A 86 14.25 1.98 -10.84
C CYS A 86 13.22 0.85 -11.04
N ARG A 87 13.36 -0.26 -10.29
CA ARG A 87 12.37 -1.34 -10.29
C ARG A 87 11.02 -0.87 -9.74
N ALA A 88 11.02 -0.16 -8.62
CA ALA A 88 9.78 0.37 -8.04
C ALA A 88 9.07 1.31 -9.01
N TRP A 89 9.79 2.20 -9.72
CA TRP A 89 9.22 3.04 -10.78
C TRP A 89 8.55 2.20 -11.86
N CYS A 90 9.27 1.23 -12.43
CA CYS A 90 8.75 0.39 -13.52
C CYS A 90 7.52 -0.43 -13.14
N GLN A 91 7.41 -0.82 -11.86
CA GLN A 91 6.28 -1.61 -11.35
C GLN A 91 5.11 -0.75 -10.88
N ALA A 92 5.41 0.42 -10.30
CA ALA A 92 4.39 1.29 -9.73
C ALA A 92 3.74 2.18 -10.80
N LEU A 93 4.49 2.62 -11.79
CA LEU A 93 4.04 3.61 -12.76
C LEU A 93 3.91 2.99 -14.15
N PRO A 94 2.81 3.25 -14.86
CA PRO A 94 2.66 2.84 -16.24
C PRO A 94 3.72 3.56 -17.09
N SER A 95 4.22 2.86 -18.12
CA SER A 95 4.98 3.50 -19.19
C SER A 95 4.11 4.61 -19.79
N GLY A 96 4.55 5.86 -19.68
CA GLY A 96 3.77 7.01 -20.11
C GLY A 96 3.39 6.95 -21.59
N PRO A 97 2.34 7.68 -22.01
CA PRO A 97 1.90 7.74 -23.40
C PRO A 97 2.98 8.30 -24.35
N ASP A 98 3.92 9.09 -23.82
CA ASP A 98 5.03 9.70 -24.56
C ASP A 98 6.21 8.75 -24.83
N GLY A 99 6.10 7.46 -24.49
CA GLY A 99 7.19 6.51 -24.71
C GLY A 99 8.44 6.79 -23.88
N THR A 100 8.30 7.51 -22.76
CA THR A 100 9.40 7.78 -21.82
C THR A 100 10.01 6.47 -21.36
N LEU A 101 11.29 6.27 -21.69
CA LEU A 101 12.02 5.05 -21.33
C LEU A 101 12.09 4.89 -19.81
N PRO A 102 12.06 3.65 -19.30
CA PRO A 102 12.23 3.40 -17.88
C PRO A 102 13.60 3.92 -17.41
N PRO A 103 13.68 4.50 -16.19
CA PRO A 103 14.94 4.96 -15.63
C PRO A 103 15.89 3.78 -15.44
N LYS A 104 17.15 3.99 -15.83
CA LYS A 104 18.22 3.00 -15.68
C LYS A 104 19.10 3.27 -14.45
N ASP A 105 19.10 4.50 -13.96
CA ASP A 105 19.92 4.97 -12.84
C ASP A 105 19.19 6.07 -12.04
N ASN A 106 19.83 6.53 -10.96
CA ASN A 106 19.32 7.60 -10.11
C ASN A 106 19.18 8.93 -10.88
N ALA A 107 20.11 9.25 -11.78
CA ALA A 107 20.08 10.49 -12.55
C ALA A 107 18.84 10.57 -13.44
N ALA A 108 18.55 9.51 -14.22
CA ALA A 108 17.37 9.42 -15.06
C ALA A 108 16.09 9.46 -14.22
N LEU A 109 16.08 8.81 -13.07
CA LEU A 109 14.93 8.82 -12.16
C LEU A 109 14.63 10.22 -11.63
N LEU A 110 15.65 10.94 -11.15
CA LEU A 110 15.52 12.32 -10.67
C LEU A 110 15.03 13.25 -11.78
N GLN A 111 15.53 13.08 -13.01
CA GLN A 111 15.04 13.83 -14.16
C GLN A 111 13.56 13.54 -14.43
N LEU A 112 13.14 12.27 -14.51
CA LEU A 112 11.74 11.91 -14.77
C LEU A 112 10.79 12.49 -13.70
N LEU A 113 11.20 12.46 -12.43
CA LEU A 113 10.45 13.07 -11.34
C LEU A 113 10.37 14.60 -11.49
N ALA A 114 11.47 15.26 -11.88
CA ALA A 114 11.47 16.69 -12.14
C ALA A 114 10.54 17.09 -13.29
N HIS A 115 10.48 16.32 -14.38
CA HIS A 115 9.54 16.54 -15.48
C HIS A 115 8.06 16.39 -15.04
N ARG A 116 7.80 15.59 -14.00
CA ARG A 116 6.47 15.47 -13.37
C ARG A 116 6.20 16.52 -12.30
N GLY A 117 7.13 17.45 -12.04
CA GLY A 117 7.02 18.45 -10.97
C GLY A 117 7.20 17.88 -9.56
N LEU A 118 7.73 16.66 -9.43
CA LEU A 118 7.90 15.93 -8.18
C LEU A 118 9.38 15.88 -7.77
N VAL A 119 10.05 17.04 -7.75
CA VAL A 119 11.48 17.11 -7.39
C VAL A 119 11.66 16.71 -5.92
N PRO A 120 12.39 15.62 -5.62
CA PRO A 120 12.64 15.23 -4.24
C PRO A 120 13.49 16.28 -3.53
N THR A 121 13.13 16.63 -2.29
CA THR A 121 13.85 17.62 -1.49
C THR A 121 14.28 17.05 -0.14
N PHE A 122 15.51 17.34 0.27
CA PHE A 122 16.08 16.97 1.56
C PHE A 122 16.80 18.19 2.16
N GLN A 123 16.42 18.59 3.38
CA GLN A 123 16.92 19.82 4.02
C GLN A 123 16.77 21.06 3.11
N ASP A 124 15.57 21.25 2.57
CA ASP A 124 15.19 22.36 1.67
C ASP A 124 16.02 22.46 0.38
N LYS A 125 16.75 21.40 0.01
CA LYS A 125 17.57 21.33 -1.20
C LYS A 125 17.11 20.17 -2.08
N PRO A 126 17.09 20.34 -3.41
CA PRO A 126 16.86 19.23 -4.33
C PRO A 126 17.87 18.10 -4.12
N VAL A 127 17.38 16.87 -4.01
CA VAL A 127 18.23 15.68 -3.89
C VAL A 127 19.04 15.50 -5.17
N LYS A 128 20.35 15.30 -5.02
CA LYS A 128 21.26 15.03 -6.14
C LYS A 128 21.68 13.57 -6.15
N GLU A 129 22.14 13.09 -7.29
CA GLU A 129 22.70 11.73 -7.43
C GLU A 129 23.82 11.46 -6.41
N ALA A 130 24.71 12.43 -6.17
CA ALA A 130 25.78 12.30 -5.18
C ALA A 130 25.26 12.06 -3.74
N ASP A 131 24.05 12.53 -3.40
CA ASP A 131 23.44 12.27 -2.10
C ASP A 131 23.00 10.81 -1.95
N LEU A 132 22.54 10.20 -3.06
CA LEU A 132 22.08 8.81 -3.13
C LEU A 132 23.22 7.79 -3.21
N HIS A 133 24.44 8.24 -3.49
CA HIS A 133 25.66 7.42 -3.46
C HIS A 133 26.55 7.69 -2.23
N HIS A 134 26.12 8.57 -1.33
CA HIS A 134 26.92 8.97 -0.17
C HIS A 134 27.15 7.79 0.79
N LYS A 135 28.35 7.74 1.38
CA LYS A 135 28.75 6.77 2.40
C LYS A 135 29.35 7.53 3.58
N PRO A 136 28.78 7.49 4.80
CA PRO A 136 27.61 6.70 5.23
C PRO A 136 26.30 7.10 4.50
N ILE A 137 25.29 6.24 4.50
CA ILE A 137 24.05 6.48 3.73
C ILE A 137 23.32 7.75 4.23
N LYS A 138 22.94 8.65 3.31
CA LYS A 138 22.05 9.77 3.62
C LYS A 138 20.59 9.32 3.57
N LEU A 139 20.14 8.58 4.58
CA LEU A 139 18.81 7.98 4.59
C LEU A 139 17.68 8.99 4.28
N GLY A 140 17.75 10.21 4.81
CA GLY A 140 16.75 11.25 4.53
C GLY A 140 16.63 11.63 3.04
N ALA A 141 17.72 11.60 2.27
CA ALA A 141 17.68 11.83 0.83
C ALA A 141 16.99 10.67 0.08
N HIS A 142 17.23 9.43 0.51
CA HIS A 142 16.55 8.26 -0.01
C HIS A 142 15.05 8.26 0.32
N LEU A 143 14.68 8.64 1.55
CA LEU A 143 13.29 8.77 1.95
C LEU A 143 12.56 9.85 1.15
N ALA A 144 13.19 11.00 0.90
CA ALA A 144 12.62 12.05 0.04
C ALA A 144 12.36 11.57 -1.40
N LEU A 145 13.27 10.77 -1.95
CA LEU A 145 13.09 10.13 -3.26
C LEU A 145 11.90 9.15 -3.24
N ILE A 146 11.81 8.31 -2.21
CA ILE A 146 10.70 7.37 -2.04
C ILE A 146 9.37 8.11 -1.92
N ASP A 147 9.30 9.19 -1.12
CA ASP A 147 8.08 9.99 -0.95
C ASP A 147 7.62 10.60 -2.29
N SER A 148 8.56 11.01 -3.14
CA SER A 148 8.26 11.51 -4.49
C SER A 148 7.74 10.41 -5.42
N LEU A 149 8.28 9.19 -5.32
CA LEU A 149 7.78 8.01 -6.03
C LEU A 149 6.38 7.61 -5.56
N MET A 150 6.14 7.62 -4.25
CA MET A 150 4.83 7.36 -3.65
C MET A 150 3.80 8.38 -4.13
N THR A 151 4.18 9.66 -4.20
CA THR A 151 3.32 10.73 -4.72
C THR A 151 3.00 10.50 -6.19
N ALA A 152 4.00 10.19 -7.01
CA ALA A 152 3.78 9.86 -8.42
C ALA A 152 2.82 8.67 -8.58
N PHE A 153 3.01 7.62 -7.78
CA PHE A 153 2.13 6.45 -7.76
C PHE A 153 0.70 6.81 -7.34
N ALA A 154 0.52 7.62 -6.29
CA ALA A 154 -0.79 8.02 -5.80
C ALA A 154 -1.55 8.86 -6.84
N MET A 155 -0.86 9.76 -7.54
CA MET A 155 -1.45 10.53 -8.65
C MET A 155 -1.97 9.61 -9.76
N GLU A 156 -1.23 8.57 -10.11
CA GLU A 156 -1.64 7.60 -11.12
C GLU A 156 -2.78 6.71 -10.63
N ALA A 157 -2.68 6.17 -9.41
CA ALA A 157 -3.69 5.29 -8.82
C ALA A 157 -5.04 5.99 -8.60
N THR A 158 -5.02 7.30 -8.40
CA THR A 158 -6.23 8.13 -8.25
C THR A 158 -6.68 8.80 -9.55
N SER A 159 -6.00 8.55 -10.68
CA SER A 159 -6.34 9.14 -11.97
C SER A 159 -7.72 8.70 -12.47
N SER A 160 -8.08 7.43 -12.22
CA SER A 160 -9.37 6.84 -12.60
C SER A 160 -10.52 7.16 -11.66
N LEU A 161 -10.23 7.78 -10.52
CA LEU A 161 -11.25 8.09 -9.53
C LEU A 161 -12.07 9.30 -10.00
N SER A 162 -13.30 9.03 -10.42
CA SER A 162 -14.23 10.07 -10.87
C SER A 162 -14.62 10.96 -9.70
N VAL A 163 -14.31 12.25 -9.80
CA VAL A 163 -14.86 13.27 -8.91
C VAL A 163 -16.33 13.43 -9.28
N ALA A 164 -17.23 13.19 -8.32
CA ALA A 164 -18.67 13.32 -8.55
C ALA A 164 -19.02 14.69 -9.17
N LEU A 165 -19.97 14.67 -10.10
CA LEU A 165 -20.41 15.81 -10.91
C LEU A 165 -20.85 16.98 -10.01
N GLY A 166 -20.19 18.14 -10.14
CA GLY A 166 -20.55 19.37 -9.43
C GLY A 166 -19.40 20.16 -8.81
N THR A 167 -18.14 19.73 -8.96
CA THR A 167 -16.97 20.55 -8.62
C THR A 167 -16.05 20.66 -9.82
N GLU A 168 -15.64 21.89 -10.14
CA GLU A 168 -14.73 22.22 -11.23
C GLU A 168 -13.51 21.26 -11.26
N PRO A 169 -13.31 20.48 -12.34
CA PRO A 169 -12.33 19.39 -12.42
C PRO A 169 -10.86 19.86 -12.48
N ALA A 170 -10.59 21.15 -12.47
CA ALA A 170 -9.29 21.70 -12.89
C ALA A 170 -8.20 21.73 -11.80
N ALA A 171 -8.49 21.50 -10.51
CA ALA A 171 -7.49 21.72 -9.45
C ALA A 171 -7.57 20.75 -8.24
N VAL A 172 -8.27 19.62 -8.36
CA VAL A 172 -8.39 18.67 -7.24
C VAL A 172 -7.14 17.79 -7.21
N SER A 173 -6.27 18.03 -6.24
CA SER A 173 -5.07 17.24 -5.97
C SER A 173 -5.44 15.79 -5.57
N TRP A 174 -4.51 14.84 -5.73
CA TRP A 174 -4.79 13.41 -5.55
C TRP A 174 -5.27 13.06 -4.13
N ASP A 175 -4.79 13.79 -3.13
CA ASP A 175 -5.21 13.72 -1.74
C ASP A 175 -6.69 14.10 -1.58
N GLN A 176 -7.14 15.16 -2.24
CA GLN A 176 -8.54 15.56 -2.22
C GLN A 176 -9.43 14.56 -2.95
N LYS A 177 -8.97 13.98 -4.06
CA LYS A 177 -9.70 12.89 -4.74
C LYS A 177 -9.88 11.71 -3.78
N LEU A 178 -8.78 11.27 -3.15
CA LEU A 178 -8.79 10.16 -2.20
C LEU A 178 -9.73 10.42 -1.02
N LEU A 179 -9.67 11.61 -0.42
CA LEU A 179 -10.57 12.00 0.68
C LEU A 179 -12.04 11.92 0.28
N ARG A 180 -12.41 12.43 -0.90
CA ARG A 180 -13.79 12.34 -1.39
C ARG A 180 -14.25 10.90 -1.60
N TRP A 181 -13.36 10.03 -2.08
CA TRP A 181 -13.67 8.62 -2.25
C TRP A 181 -13.83 7.89 -0.92
N ILE A 182 -12.97 8.18 0.05
CA ILE A 182 -13.10 7.67 1.42
C ILE A 182 -14.45 8.12 2.00
N ASP A 183 -14.80 9.40 1.91
CA ASP A 183 -16.09 9.91 2.37
C ASP A 183 -17.27 9.22 1.69
N MET A 184 -17.18 8.99 0.38
CA MET A 184 -18.22 8.27 -0.37
C MET A 184 -18.38 6.83 0.13
N ILE A 185 -17.27 6.13 0.39
CA ILE A 185 -17.29 4.79 0.96
C ILE A 185 -17.88 4.78 2.36
N ILE A 186 -17.44 5.69 3.23
CA ILE A 186 -17.95 5.81 4.60
C ILE A 186 -19.47 6.01 4.57
N ARG A 187 -19.98 6.92 3.75
CA ARG A 187 -21.43 7.13 3.59
C ARG A 187 -22.15 5.89 3.08
N LYS A 188 -21.58 5.18 2.10
CA LYS A 188 -22.18 3.97 1.56
C LYS A 188 -22.21 2.84 2.60
N ILE A 189 -21.17 2.71 3.42
CA ILE A 189 -21.14 1.76 4.54
C ILE A 189 -22.21 2.12 5.57
N GLN A 190 -22.32 3.40 5.93
CA GLN A 190 -23.34 3.90 6.86
C GLN A 190 -24.76 3.62 6.36
N GLN A 191 -25.07 3.97 5.11
CA GLN A 191 -26.37 3.69 4.48
C GLN A 191 -26.71 2.20 4.46
N THR A 192 -25.72 1.35 4.17
CA THR A 192 -25.91 -0.10 4.17
C THR A 192 -26.23 -0.62 5.58
N ALA A 193 -25.52 -0.12 6.60
CA ALA A 193 -25.76 -0.48 7.99
C ALA A 193 -27.15 -0.01 8.48
N GLU A 194 -27.58 1.19 8.09
CA GLU A 194 -28.91 1.72 8.39
C GLU A 194 -30.02 0.90 7.70
N GLN A 195 -29.81 0.49 6.44
CA GLN A 195 -30.76 -0.33 5.69
C GLN A 195 -30.89 -1.75 6.31
N GLU A 196 -29.80 -2.36 6.74
CA GLU A 196 -29.81 -3.64 7.48
C GLU A 196 -30.52 -3.51 8.84
N SER A 197 -30.33 -2.40 9.55
CA SER A 197 -31.03 -2.14 10.82
C SER A 197 -32.54 -1.96 10.64
N SER A 198 -32.96 -1.26 9.57
CA SER A 198 -34.37 -1.00 9.26
C SER A 198 -35.11 -2.27 8.80
N GLN A 199 -34.42 -3.18 8.09
CA GLN A 199 -34.97 -4.47 7.69
C GLN A 199 -35.17 -5.43 8.87
N ARG A 200 -34.38 -5.32 9.95
CA ARG A 200 -34.59 -6.08 11.20
C ARG A 200 -35.76 -5.59 12.05
N SER A 201 -36.18 -4.34 11.86
CA SER A 201 -37.27 -3.71 12.62
C SER A 201 -38.64 -3.72 11.94
N ALA A 202 -38.76 -4.30 10.73
CA ALA A 202 -40.06 -4.48 10.08
C ALA A 202 -40.91 -5.52 10.87
N PRO A 203 -42.18 -5.24 11.21
CA PRO A 203 -43.02 -6.20 11.91
C PRO A 203 -43.28 -7.40 11.01
N GLY A 204 -43.05 -8.60 11.54
CA GLY A 204 -43.51 -9.83 10.91
C GLY A 204 -45.03 -9.80 10.78
N THR A 205 -45.52 -9.90 9.55
CA THR A 205 -46.80 -10.55 9.30
C THR A 205 -46.53 -12.05 9.36
N ASP A 206 -47.24 -12.73 10.27
CA ASP A 206 -47.03 -14.12 10.64
C ASP A 206 -46.89 -15.11 9.47
N GLY A 207 -45.97 -16.06 9.66
CA GLY A 207 -46.10 -17.43 9.16
C GLY A 207 -45.23 -17.86 7.99
N GLN A 208 -43.98 -18.24 8.25
CA GLN A 208 -43.33 -19.53 7.88
C GLN A 208 -41.80 -19.43 7.80
N THR A 209 -41.12 -20.30 8.55
CA THR A 209 -39.71 -20.72 8.34
C THR A 209 -39.52 -21.21 6.89
N PRO A 210 -38.36 -20.95 6.25
CA PRO A 210 -37.18 -21.75 6.56
C PRO A 210 -35.85 -20.98 6.60
N ALA A 211 -34.87 -21.68 7.17
CA ALA A 211 -33.47 -21.29 7.31
C ALA A 211 -32.85 -20.68 6.04
N SER A 212 -32.16 -19.55 6.20
CA SER A 212 -31.08 -19.17 5.30
C SER A 212 -30.06 -18.30 6.04
N CYS A 213 -28.97 -18.94 6.48
CA CYS A 213 -27.79 -18.26 6.96
C CYS A 213 -27.07 -17.62 5.76
N SER A 214 -27.36 -16.37 5.45
CA SER A 214 -26.49 -15.54 4.60
C SER A 214 -25.63 -14.65 5.50
N GLY A 215 -24.34 -15.01 5.60
CA GLY A 215 -23.35 -14.18 6.28
C GLY A 215 -23.11 -12.84 5.59
N PRO A 216 -22.52 -11.85 6.28
CA PRO A 216 -22.39 -10.48 5.78
C PRO A 216 -21.53 -10.38 4.52
N LYS A 217 -22.10 -9.83 3.44
CA LYS A 217 -21.47 -9.53 2.13
C LYS A 217 -20.71 -8.19 2.11
N VAL A 218 -20.22 -7.71 3.25
CA VAL A 218 -19.52 -6.43 3.37
C VAL A 218 -18.22 -6.40 2.53
N TRP A 219 -17.59 -7.56 2.32
CA TRP A 219 -16.32 -7.66 1.59
C TRP A 219 -16.45 -7.56 0.06
N GLU A 220 -17.62 -7.84 -0.53
CA GLU A 220 -17.82 -7.70 -1.98
C GLU A 220 -17.71 -6.22 -2.41
N LEU A 221 -18.15 -5.28 -1.58
CA LEU A 221 -18.12 -3.84 -1.88
C LEU A 221 -16.70 -3.25 -1.93
N CYS A 222 -15.74 -3.81 -1.17
CA CYS A 222 -14.32 -3.41 -1.29
C CYS A 222 -13.71 -3.85 -2.63
N CYS A 223 -14.17 -4.97 -3.21
CA CYS A 223 -13.66 -5.49 -4.47
C CYS A 223 -14.21 -4.74 -5.70
N TYR A 224 -15.43 -4.19 -5.64
CA TYR A 224 -16.04 -3.46 -6.76
C TYR A 224 -15.45 -2.06 -7.01
N GLY A 225 -14.59 -1.55 -6.12
CA GLY A 225 -13.92 -0.25 -6.28
C GLY A 225 -12.50 -0.32 -6.86
N CYS A 226 -11.96 -1.51 -7.09
CA CYS A 226 -10.60 -1.67 -7.62
C CYS A 226 -10.62 -1.64 -9.16
N PRO A 227 -9.79 -0.81 -9.83
CA PRO A 227 -9.71 -0.83 -11.29
C PRO A 227 -9.28 -2.23 -11.77
N PRO A 228 -9.77 -2.70 -12.94
CA PRO A 228 -9.45 -4.02 -13.45
C PRO A 228 -7.95 -4.12 -13.69
N GLU A 229 -7.28 -4.91 -12.87
CA GLU A 229 -5.89 -5.30 -13.07
C GLU A 229 -5.79 -5.99 -14.43
N ARG A 230 -5.01 -5.39 -15.33
CA ARG A 230 -4.81 -5.87 -16.70
C ARG A 230 -4.06 -7.22 -16.63
N ASN A 231 -4.86 -8.28 -16.59
CA ASN A 231 -4.58 -9.67 -16.93
C ASN A 231 -3.15 -9.93 -17.44
N ARG A 232 -2.24 -10.26 -16.52
CA ARG A 232 -1.05 -11.07 -16.83
C ARG A 232 -1.10 -12.31 -15.96
N GLY A 233 -1.67 -13.36 -16.56
CA GLY A 233 -1.46 -14.78 -16.27
C GLY A 233 -1.04 -15.13 -14.84
N GLY A 234 -2.02 -15.36 -13.98
CA GLY A 234 -1.82 -15.98 -12.68
C GLY A 234 -3.17 -16.23 -12.06
N VAL A 235 -3.55 -17.50 -11.95
CA VAL A 235 -4.81 -17.94 -11.34
C VAL A 235 -4.87 -17.39 -9.92
N VAL A 236 -5.71 -16.37 -9.69
CA VAL A 236 -6.05 -15.90 -8.35
C VAL A 236 -6.92 -16.97 -7.70
N ARG A 237 -6.28 -17.94 -7.06
CA ARG A 237 -6.88 -18.72 -5.99
C ARG A 237 -6.60 -17.97 -4.70
N VAL A 238 -7.63 -17.32 -4.18
CA VAL A 238 -7.64 -16.77 -2.82
C VAL A 238 -7.55 -17.96 -1.84
N ALA A 239 -6.47 -18.03 -1.07
CA ALA A 239 -6.33 -18.88 0.12
C ALA A 239 -5.66 -18.10 1.25
#